data_AF-A0A2E0M8J2-F1
#
_entry.id   AF-A0A2E0M8J2-F1
#
_cell.length_a   1.000
_cell.length_b   1.000
_cell.length_c   1.000
_cell.angle_alpha   90.00
_cell.angle_beta   90.00
_cell.angle_gamma   90.00
#
_symmetry.space_group_name_H-M   'P 1'
#
loop_
_entity.id
_entity.type
_entity.pdbx_description
1 polymer ?
#
loop_
_entity_poly.entity_id
_entity_poly.type
_entity_poly.pdbx_seq_one_letter_code
_entity_poly.pdbx_strand_id
1 'polypeptide(L)'
;MADDLTKYVTTFILILLLIGMMAFIAIRAKKNRENMIDNLAPKIAGEDELEGGARNPQRFDEPDEEALEEMAELLGEDSEDEA
;
A
#
# COMPACT_ATOMS: atom_id res chain seq x y z
N MET A 1 49.06 7.94 38.55
CA MET A 1 49.48 8.03 37.13
C MET A 1 49.01 6.82 36.31
N ALA A 2 49.31 5.58 36.71
CA ALA A 2 48.88 4.38 35.97
C ALA A 2 47.35 4.14 35.97
N ASP A 3 46.65 4.46 37.06
CA ASP A 3 45.18 4.31 37.14
C ASP A 3 44.44 5.26 36.21
N ASP A 4 44.91 6.51 36.09
CA ASP A 4 44.29 7.48 35.19
C ASP A 4 44.54 7.11 33.74
N LEU A 5 45.75 6.65 33.40
CA LEU A 5 46.07 6.13 32.07
C LEU A 5 45.14 4.97 31.70
N THR A 6 44.97 4.00 32.61
CA THR A 6 44.07 2.86 32.40
C THR A 6 42.64 3.32 32.15
N LYS A 7 42.12 4.25 32.98
CA LYS A 7 40.78 4.82 32.80
C LYS A 7 40.62 5.45 31.42
N TYR A 8 41.53 6.33 31.01
CA TYR A 8 41.44 7.00 29.71
C TYR A 8 41.51 6.02 28.54
N VAL A 9 42.41 5.04 28.60
CA VAL A 9 42.54 4.00 27.56
C VAL A 9 41.26 3.17 27.47
N THR A 10 40.73 2.70 28.61
CA THR A 10 39.50 1.91 28.63
C THR A 10 38.31 2.73 28.13
N THR A 11 38.16 3.99 28.57
CA THR A 11 37.08 4.87 28.09
C THR A 11 37.17 5.09 26.59
N PHE A 12 38.38 5.29 26.04
CA PHE A 12 38.57 5.47 24.61
C PHE A 12 38.18 4.22 23.81
N ILE A 13 38.58 3.03 24.27
CA ILE A 13 38.20 1.75 23.66
C ILE A 13 36.67 1.57 23.68
N LEU A 14 36.01 1.91 24.79
CA LEU A 14 34.55 1.82 24.90
C LEU A 14 33.83 2.77 23.94
N ILE A 15 34.34 4.00 23.75
CA ILE A 15 33.79 4.95 22.77
C ILE A 15 33.93 4.40 21.35
N LEU A 16 35.09 3.82 21.00
CA LEU A 16 35.28 3.22 19.68
C LEU A 16 34.33 2.03 19.44
N LEU A 17 34.13 1.18 20.45
CA LEU A 17 33.16 0.09 20.38
C LEU A 17 31.73 0.60 20.20
N LEU A 18 31.35 1.65 20.92
CA LEU A 18 30.03 2.26 20.78
C LEU A 18 29.79 2.78 19.36
N ILE A 19 30.77 3.52 18.80
CA ILE A 19 30.69 4.04 17.43
C ILE A 19 30.64 2.88 16.42
N GLY A 20 31.45 1.84 16.62
CA GLY A 20 31.44 0.65 15.79
C GLY A 20 30.07 -0.06 15.78
N MET A 21 29.45 -0.21 16.95
CA MET A 21 28.10 -0.78 17.06
C MET A 21 27.04 0.10 16.37
N MET A 22 27.08 1.42 16.57
CA MET A 22 26.16 2.34 15.89
C MET A 22 26.26 2.24 14.36
N ALA A 23 27.48 2.21 13.83
CA ALA A 23 27.72 2.04 12.39
C ALA A 23 27.21 0.68 11.89
N PHE A 24 27.47 -0.40 12.61
CA PHE A 24 27.00 -1.74 12.26
C PHE A 24 25.46 -1.82 12.20
N ILE A 25 24.79 -1.28 13.23
CA ILE A 25 23.32 -1.23 13.29
C ILE A 25 22.78 -0.39 12.14
N ALA A 26 23.36 0.78 11.85
CA ALA A 26 22.91 1.64 10.74
C ALA A 26 23.01 0.93 9.38
N ILE A 27 24.12 0.24 9.12
CA ILE A 27 24.31 -0.54 7.87
C ILE A 27 23.29 -1.67 7.78
N ARG A 28 23.07 -2.41 8.87
CA ARG A 28 22.11 -3.53 8.90
C ARG A 28 20.67 -3.03 8.77
N ALA A 29 20.32 -1.93 9.44
CA ALA A 29 19.01 -1.30 9.36
C ALA A 29 18.71 -0.81 7.94
N LYS A 30 19.71 -0.23 7.25
CA LYS A 30 19.56 0.17 5.84
C LYS A 30 19.22 -1.03 4.94
N LYS A 31 19.98 -2.13 5.06
CA LYS A 31 19.74 -3.36 4.28
C LYS A 31 18.37 -3.98 4.58
N ASN A 32 17.96 -4.02 5.86
CA ASN A 32 16.66 -4.55 6.24
C ASN A 32 15.51 -3.64 5.77
N ARG A 33 15.72 -2.32 5.76
CA ARG A 33 14.73 -1.35 5.27
C ARG A 33 14.55 -1.45 3.75
N GLU A 34 15.63 -1.67 3.00
CA GLU A 34 15.57 -1.89 1.55
C GLU A 34 14.73 -3.14 1.22
N ASN A 35 15.04 -4.27 1.85
CA ASN A 35 14.24 -5.50 1.72
C ASN A 35 12.78 -5.29 2.14
N MET A 36 12.53 -4.47 3.18
CA MET A 36 11.17 -4.19 3.64
C MET A 36 10.42 -3.28 2.65
N ILE A 37 11.07 -2.28 2.05
CA ILE A 37 10.49 -1.42 1.02
C ILE A 37 10.17 -2.25 -0.23
N ASP A 38 11.02 -3.17 -0.64
CA ASP A 38 10.76 -4.03 -1.79
C ASP A 38 9.61 -5.01 -1.53
N ASN A 39 9.49 -5.54 -0.31
CA ASN A 39 8.39 -6.45 0.07
C ASN A 39 7.07 -5.71 0.37
N LEU A 40 7.14 -4.45 0.81
CA LEU A 40 5.98 -3.57 1.05
C LEU A 40 5.67 -2.69 -0.15
N ALA A 41 6.49 -2.74 -1.21
CA ALA A 41 6.14 -2.12 -2.48
C ALA A 41 4.74 -2.63 -2.80
N PRO A 42 3.78 -1.73 -3.09
CA PRO A 42 2.42 -2.15 -3.37
C PRO A 42 2.53 -3.22 -4.43
N LYS A 43 2.04 -4.42 -4.13
CA LYS A 43 1.93 -5.47 -5.13
C LYS A 43 0.98 -4.91 -6.18
N ILE A 44 1.53 -4.29 -7.21
CA ILE A 44 0.78 -3.80 -8.34
C ILE A 44 0.27 -5.08 -8.98
N ALA A 45 -0.99 -5.43 -8.71
CA ALA A 45 -1.68 -6.56 -9.32
C ALA A 45 -1.98 -6.29 -10.82
N GLY A 46 -1.14 -5.49 -11.47
CA GLY A 46 -1.45 -4.68 -12.63
C GLY A 46 -0.20 -4.30 -13.42
N GLU A 47 0.68 -5.25 -13.69
CA GLU A 47 1.34 -5.24 -15.01
C GLU A 47 0.32 -5.52 -16.13
N ASP A 48 -0.93 -5.86 -15.78
CA ASP A 48 -2.07 -5.81 -16.69
C ASP A 48 -2.68 -4.40 -16.63
N GLU A 49 -2.65 -3.69 -17.77
CA GLU A 49 -3.46 -2.51 -18.03
C GLU A 49 -4.94 -2.93 -18.05
N LEU A 50 -5.54 -3.18 -16.88
CA LEU A 50 -7.00 -3.24 -16.79
C LEU A 50 -7.51 -1.80 -16.84
N GLU A 51 -7.65 -1.31 -18.07
CA GLU A 51 -8.47 -0.15 -18.43
C GLU A 51 -9.82 -0.35 -17.73
N GLY A 52 -10.09 0.40 -16.66
CA GLY A 52 -11.21 0.17 -15.73
C GLY A 52 -12.60 0.37 -16.32
N GLY A 53 -12.75 0.23 -17.63
CA GLY A 53 -14.01 0.28 -18.37
C GLY A 53 -14.75 -1.06 -18.36
N ALA A 54 -16.05 -1.00 -18.62
CA ALA A 54 -16.84 -2.19 -18.86
C ALA A 54 -16.38 -2.86 -20.17
N ARG A 55 -16.31 -4.20 -20.20
CA ARG A 55 -15.96 -4.97 -21.42
C ARG A 55 -16.92 -4.73 -22.59
N ASN A 56 -18.15 -4.28 -22.31
CA ASN A 56 -19.15 -3.89 -23.29
C ASN A 56 -19.83 -2.60 -22.80
N PRO A 57 -19.25 -1.42 -23.10
CA PRO A 57 -19.85 -0.16 -22.69
C PRO A 57 -21.20 0.09 -23.40
N GLN A 58 -21.42 -0.49 -24.59
CA GLN A 58 -22.66 -0.32 -25.36
C GLN A 58 -23.88 -0.97 -24.69
N ARG A 59 -23.69 -1.89 -23.75
CA ARG A 59 -24.79 -2.48 -22.96
C ARG A 59 -25.43 -1.48 -21.98
N PHE A 60 -24.83 -0.31 -21.82
CA PHE A 60 -25.33 0.77 -20.99
C PHE A 60 -25.88 1.94 -21.82
N ASP A 61 -25.82 1.88 -23.16
CA ASP A 61 -26.29 2.95 -24.05
C ASP A 61 -27.83 2.95 -24.19
N GLU A 62 -28.46 1.77 -24.16
CA GLU A 62 -29.93 1.63 -24.22
C GLU A 62 -30.39 0.51 -23.26
N PRO A 63 -31.36 0.77 -22.36
CA PRO A 63 -31.92 -0.26 -21.49
C PRO A 63 -32.68 -1.30 -22.32
N ASP A 64 -32.64 -2.57 -21.89
CA ASP A 64 -33.44 -3.62 -22.49
C ASP A 64 -34.91 -3.55 -22.05
N GLU A 65 -35.78 -4.30 -22.71
CA GLU A 65 -37.24 -4.33 -22.43
C GLU A 65 -37.54 -4.68 -20.96
N GLU A 66 -36.75 -5.58 -20.36
CA GLU A 66 -36.86 -5.96 -18.94
C GLU A 66 -36.50 -4.77 -18.02
N ALA A 67 -35.38 -4.07 -18.29
CA ALA A 67 -35.05 -2.86 -17.53
C ALA A 67 -36.08 -1.73 -17.72
N LEU A 68 -36.70 -1.62 -18.90
CA LEU A 68 -37.76 -0.64 -19.16
C LEU A 68 -39.03 -0.95 -18.35
N GLU A 69 -39.41 -2.22 -18.25
CA GLU A 69 -40.56 -2.67 -17.43
C GLU A 69 -40.31 -2.41 -15.93
N GLU A 70 -39.11 -2.72 -15.44
CA GLU A 70 -38.71 -2.38 -14.06
C GLU A 70 -38.74 -0.86 -13.81
N MET A 71 -38.34 -0.05 -14.77
CA MET A 71 -38.44 1.41 -14.65
C MET A 71 -39.89 1.89 -14.63
N ALA A 72 -40.79 1.30 -15.43
CA ALA A 72 -42.21 1.63 -15.43
C ALA A 72 -42.89 1.29 -14.09
N GLU A 73 -42.52 0.15 -13.49
CA GLU A 73 -42.97 -0.24 -12.14
C GLU A 73 -42.47 0.75 -11.08
N LEU A 74 -41.20 1.18 -11.16
CA LEU A 74 -40.62 2.18 -10.25
C LEU A 74 -41.21 3.59 -10.40
N LEU A 75 -41.62 3.96 -11.62
CA LEU A 75 -42.32 5.22 -11.91
C LEU A 75 -43.81 5.17 -11.54
N GLY A 76 -44.35 3.99 -11.24
CA GLY A 76 -45.76 3.79 -10.94
C GLY A 76 -46.66 3.96 -12.17
N GLU A 77 -46.13 3.85 -13.38
CA GLU A 77 -46.93 3.96 -14.62
C GLU A 77 -47.81 2.72 -14.83
N ASP A 78 -47.45 1.57 -14.24
CA ASP A 78 -48.33 0.39 -14.13
C ASP A 78 -49.48 0.57 -13.11
N SER A 79 -49.55 1.72 -12.42
CA SER A 79 -50.69 2.09 -11.57
C SER A 79 -51.73 2.97 -12.27
N GLU A 80 -51.70 3.05 -13.61
CA GLU A 80 -52.75 3.70 -14.42
C GLU A 80 -53.92 2.76 -14.75
N ASP A 81 -54.36 1.93 -13.80
CA ASP A 81 -55.65 1.22 -13.85
C ASP A 81 -56.32 1.12 -12.45
N GLU A 82 -56.10 2.10 -11.56
CA GLU A 82 -56.98 2.34 -10.40
C GLU A 82 -57.88 3.57 -10.63
N ALA A 83 -59.03 3.33 -11.28
CA ALA A 83 -60.22 4.19 -11.31
C ALA A 83 -61.39 3.52 -10.59
#